data_AF-A0A1A8PWR5-F1
#
_entry.id   AF-A0A1A8PWR5-F1
#
_cell.length_a   1.000
_cell.length_b   1.000
_cell.length_c   1.000
_cell.angle_alpha   90.00
_cell.angle_beta   90.00
_cell.angle_gamma   90.00
#
_symmetry.space_group_name_H-M   'P 1'
#
loop_
_entity.id
_entity.type
_entity.pdbx_description
1 polymer ?
#
loop_
_entity_poly.entity_id
_entity_poly.type
_entity_poly.pdbx_seq_one_letter_code
_entity_poly.pdbx_strand_id
1 'polypeptide(L)'
;MWIGLLHHVTGEHEWSLDACQHDPLLSDREKDWIQKGSTPHKALSDIILSERWLKEVPKYLKFRSTANLEAFHNHLLMYASKRFSYIPPVYEARILLAALDYNHHSHREVKRRADGSIQYHKIFNKKSRCWRLCSEKVAKGYSYIPEIQTMIVNQHLTSKKGLPRRYKLRPEDPRRYGLLSGVPAPSTEELLQHLRTRGDGKTLPQT
;
A
#
# COMPACT_ATOMS: atom_id res chain seq x y z
N MET A 1 12.13 13.49 22.78
CA MET A 1 11.60 12.20 22.30
C MET A 1 12.44 10.99 22.74
N TRP A 2 13.67 10.73 22.24
CA TRP A 2 14.40 9.49 22.59
C TRP A 2 14.89 9.38 24.03
N ILE A 3 15.28 10.49 24.65
CA ILE A 3 15.65 10.53 26.08
C ILE A 3 14.45 10.15 26.97
N GLY A 4 13.23 10.42 26.50
CA GLY A 4 11.99 10.01 27.18
C GLY A 4 11.88 8.50 27.38
N LEU A 5 12.56 7.68 26.57
CA LEU A 5 12.60 6.23 26.77
C LEU A 5 13.28 5.85 28.09
N LEU A 6 14.29 6.60 28.54
CA LEU A 6 14.95 6.37 29.84
C LEU A 6 14.00 6.64 31.01
N HIS A 7 13.16 7.67 30.89
CA HIS A 7 12.12 7.96 31.87
C HIS A 7 11.05 6.86 31.84
N HIS A 8 10.53 6.55 30.65
CA HIS A 8 9.47 5.55 30.45
C HIS A 8 9.82 4.17 31.04
N VAL A 9 11.02 3.63 30.77
CA VAL A 9 11.40 2.29 31.26
C VAL A 9 11.62 2.24 32.78
N THR A 10 11.75 3.40 33.43
CA THR A 10 11.85 3.53 34.89
C THR A 10 10.51 3.83 35.56
N GLY A 11 9.41 3.89 34.79
CA GLY A 11 8.08 4.22 35.29
C GLY A 11 7.84 5.73 35.48
N GLU A 12 8.76 6.57 35.01
CA GLU A 12 8.60 8.03 35.00
C GLU A 12 7.90 8.43 33.69
N HIS A 13 6.59 8.67 33.75
CA HIS A 13 5.76 8.93 32.56
C HIS A 13 5.57 10.41 32.23
N GLU A 14 5.93 11.30 33.15
CA GLU A 14 5.90 12.76 33.00
C GLU A 14 7.25 13.32 33.43
N TRP A 15 7.81 14.24 32.63
CA TRP A 15 9.06 14.93 32.94
C TRP A 15 9.04 16.37 32.40
N SER A 16 10.07 17.14 32.70
CA SER A 16 10.11 18.61 32.52
C SER A 16 9.84 19.14 31.11
N LEU A 17 9.96 18.30 30.07
CA LEU A 17 9.89 18.73 28.67
C LEU A 17 8.90 17.92 27.83
N ASP A 18 8.34 16.82 28.34
CA ASP A 18 7.48 15.92 27.56
C ASP A 18 6.79 14.88 28.48
N ALA A 19 5.89 14.08 27.91
CA ALA A 19 5.24 12.97 28.61
C ALA A 19 5.03 11.77 27.66
N CYS A 20 4.73 10.60 28.22
CA CYS A 20 4.43 9.42 27.41
C CYS A 20 3.08 9.57 26.69
N GLN A 21 3.04 9.26 25.38
CA GLN A 21 1.81 9.29 24.57
C GLN A 21 1.14 7.92 24.50
N HIS A 22 0.49 7.51 25.57
CA HIS A 22 -0.34 6.31 25.61
C HIS A 22 -1.45 6.47 26.65
N ASP A 23 -2.50 5.64 26.54
CA ASP A 23 -3.56 5.55 27.54
C ASP A 23 -3.02 5.06 28.90
N PRO A 24 -3.73 5.28 30.02
CA PRO A 24 -3.30 4.84 31.34
C PRO A 24 -2.91 3.36 31.34
N LEU A 25 -1.79 3.04 32.00
CA LEU A 25 -1.34 1.66 32.11
C LEU A 25 -2.34 0.88 32.97
N LEU A 26 -2.69 -0.32 32.50
CA LEU A 26 -3.49 -1.26 33.29
C LEU A 26 -2.69 -1.67 34.53
N SER A 27 -3.40 -1.85 35.65
CA SER A 27 -2.81 -2.17 36.96
C SER A 27 -2.10 -3.53 37.00
N ASP A 28 -2.44 -4.44 36.09
CA ASP A 28 -1.92 -5.81 36.05
C ASP A 28 -0.77 -5.94 35.04
N ARG A 29 0.33 -5.25 35.33
CA ARG A 29 1.50 -5.22 34.44
C ARG A 29 2.44 -6.37 34.80
N GLU A 30 2.59 -7.32 33.88
CA GLU A 30 3.47 -8.50 34.04
C GLU A 30 4.97 -8.20 34.17
N LYS A 31 5.42 -6.97 33.86
CA LYS A 31 6.84 -6.63 33.77
C LYS A 31 7.22 -5.56 34.77
N ASP A 32 8.29 -5.80 35.50
CA ASP A 32 8.86 -4.81 36.41
C ASP A 32 9.47 -3.62 35.67
N TRP A 33 9.58 -2.49 36.38
CA TRP A 33 10.32 -1.32 35.91
C TRP A 33 11.82 -1.53 36.09
N ILE A 34 12.62 -0.94 35.19
CA ILE A 34 14.06 -0.92 35.37
C ILE A 34 14.37 0.07 36.50
N GLN A 35 15.09 -0.38 37.52
CA GLN A 35 15.53 0.50 38.58
C GLN A 35 16.53 1.54 38.05
N LYS A 36 16.26 2.83 38.29
CA LYS A 36 17.13 3.94 37.87
C LYS A 36 18.53 3.76 38.46
N GLY A 37 19.55 3.88 37.61
CA GLY A 37 20.96 3.70 38.01
C GLY A 37 21.43 2.25 38.15
N SER A 38 20.56 1.26 37.98
CA SER A 38 20.96 -0.15 37.86
C SER A 38 21.86 -0.41 36.65
N THR A 39 22.56 -1.55 36.63
CA THR A 39 23.41 -1.95 35.49
C THR A 39 22.64 -1.95 34.16
N PRO A 40 21.42 -2.52 34.06
CA PRO A 40 20.62 -2.43 32.83
C PRO A 40 20.25 -1.00 32.44
N HIS A 41 19.90 -0.15 33.42
CA HIS A 41 19.59 1.25 33.15
C HIS A 41 20.80 2.01 32.60
N LYS A 42 21.97 1.83 33.21
CA LYS A 42 23.22 2.46 32.76
C LYS A 42 23.62 2.01 31.36
N ALA A 43 23.56 0.70 31.09
CA ALA A 43 23.83 0.16 29.76
C ALA A 43 22.88 0.77 28.70
N LEU A 44 21.60 0.94 29.03
CA LEU A 44 20.64 1.59 28.15
C LEU A 44 20.91 3.09 28.00
N SER A 45 21.24 3.79 29.08
CA SER A 45 21.65 5.20 29.06
C SER A 45 22.85 5.42 28.14
N ASP A 46 23.87 4.57 28.21
CA ASP A 46 25.07 4.69 27.38
C ASP A 46 24.74 4.57 25.88
N ILE A 47 23.80 3.70 25.52
CA ILE A 47 23.34 3.54 24.14
C ILE A 47 22.53 4.76 23.70
N ILE A 48 21.51 5.14 24.47
CA ILE A 48 20.55 6.20 24.11
C ILE A 48 21.21 7.57 24.09
N LEU A 49 22.14 7.82 25.00
CA LEU A 49 22.85 9.10 25.11
C LEU A 49 24.15 9.12 24.28
N SER A 50 24.49 8.04 23.59
CA SER A 50 25.69 8.05 22.74
C SER A 50 25.58 9.10 21.64
N GLU A 51 26.62 9.92 21.50
CA GLU A 51 26.65 11.01 20.51
C GLU A 51 26.45 10.48 19.09
N ARG A 52 27.02 9.32 18.79
CA ARG A 52 26.85 8.64 17.51
C ARG A 52 25.39 8.26 17.26
N TRP A 53 24.70 7.71 18.26
CA TRP A 53 23.28 7.37 18.13
C TRP A 53 22.42 8.61 17.92
N LEU A 54 22.64 9.66 18.70
CA LEU A 54 21.86 10.90 18.60
C LEU A 54 21.98 11.57 17.22
N LYS A 55 23.14 11.43 16.55
CA LYS A 55 23.33 11.87 15.15
C LYS A 55 22.60 10.99 14.13
N GLU A 56 22.51 9.69 14.36
CA GLU A 56 21.93 8.71 13.43
C GLU A 56 20.42 8.55 13.59
N VAL A 57 19.89 8.69 14.80
CA VAL A 57 18.50 8.39 15.12
C VAL A 57 17.47 9.19 14.29
N PRO A 58 17.71 10.46 13.90
CA PRO A 58 16.79 11.19 13.04
C PRO A 58 16.60 10.54 11.66
N LYS A 59 17.58 9.76 11.18
CA LYS A 59 17.47 9.02 9.91
C LYS A 59 16.43 7.89 10.01
N TYR A 60 16.30 7.29 11.19
CA TYR A 60 15.35 6.20 11.45
C TYR A 60 13.96 6.71 11.80
N LEU A 61 13.81 7.96 12.26
CA LEU A 61 12.49 8.56 12.55
C LEU A 61 11.59 8.65 11.30
N LYS A 62 12.20 8.78 10.11
CA LYS A 62 11.48 8.77 8.83
C LYS A 62 11.33 7.38 8.23
N PHE A 63 11.82 6.33 8.91
CA PHE A 63 11.71 4.97 8.42
C PHE A 63 10.27 4.48 8.56
N ARG A 64 9.46 4.76 7.54
CA ARG A 64 8.11 4.21 7.41
C ARG A 64 8.21 2.92 6.60
N SER A 65 7.67 1.83 7.15
CA SER A 65 7.53 0.60 6.38
C SER A 65 6.55 0.83 5.22
N THR A 66 6.99 0.55 4.00
CA THR A 66 6.16 0.59 2.79
C THR A 66 5.39 -0.71 2.58
N ALA A 67 5.49 -1.69 3.49
CA ALA A 67 4.92 -3.03 3.30
C ALA A 67 3.42 -3.02 2.97
N ASN A 68 2.63 -2.18 3.64
CA ASN A 68 1.19 -2.07 3.37
C ASN A 68 0.91 -1.41 2.01
N LEU A 69 1.71 -0.42 1.62
CA LEU A 69 1.59 0.25 0.33
C LEU A 69 1.98 -0.69 -0.81
N GLU A 70 3.05 -1.47 -0.63
CA GLU A 70 3.49 -2.50 -1.56
C GLU A 70 2.45 -3.62 -1.69
N ALA A 71 1.86 -4.07 -0.57
CA ALA A 71 0.79 -5.06 -0.59
C ALA A 71 -0.44 -4.56 -1.36
N PHE A 72 -0.85 -3.30 -1.14
CA PHE A 72 -1.93 -2.67 -1.88
C PHE A 72 -1.60 -2.53 -3.37
N HIS A 73 -0.38 -2.07 -3.71
CA HIS A 73 0.04 -1.95 -5.11
C HIS A 73 0.04 -3.30 -5.83
N ASN A 74 0.55 -4.36 -5.19
CA ASN A 74 0.49 -5.72 -5.73
C ASN A 74 -0.95 -6.17 -5.94
N HIS A 75 -1.86 -5.79 -5.05
CA HIS A 75 -3.28 -6.10 -5.19
C HIS A 75 -3.93 -5.35 -6.37
N LEU A 76 -3.61 -4.06 -6.57
CA LEU A 76 -4.04 -3.30 -7.76
C LEU A 76 -3.61 -3.98 -9.06
N LEU A 77 -2.36 -4.50 -9.11
CA LEU A 77 -1.83 -5.18 -10.29
C LEU A 77 -2.60 -6.47 -10.65
N MET A 78 -3.27 -7.11 -9.69
CA MET A 78 -4.13 -8.28 -9.97
C MET A 78 -5.37 -7.89 -10.78
N TYR A 79 -5.92 -6.69 -10.55
CA TYR A 79 -7.12 -6.20 -11.24
C TYR A 79 -6.78 -5.40 -12.50
N ALA A 80 -5.67 -4.65 -12.46
CA ALA A 80 -5.23 -3.73 -13.50
C ALA A 80 -3.76 -3.99 -13.84
N SER A 81 -3.47 -5.19 -14.34
CA SER A 81 -2.13 -5.58 -14.76
C SER A 81 -1.57 -4.64 -15.82
N LYS A 82 -0.30 -4.23 -15.65
CA LYS A 82 0.45 -3.38 -16.59
C LYS A 82 0.66 -4.02 -17.97
N ARG A 83 0.37 -5.32 -18.12
CA ARG A 83 0.52 -6.06 -19.37
C ARG A 83 -0.63 -5.84 -20.36
N PHE A 84 -1.72 -5.23 -19.91
CA PHE A 84 -2.89 -4.98 -20.72
C PHE A 84 -3.15 -3.48 -20.83
N SER A 85 -3.58 -3.04 -22.01
CA SER A 85 -4.03 -1.67 -22.24
C SER A 85 -5.51 -1.58 -21.87
N TYR A 86 -5.83 -0.67 -20.96
CA TYR A 86 -7.20 -0.38 -20.56
C TYR A 86 -7.57 1.02 -20.99
N ILE A 87 -8.78 1.19 -21.51
CA ILE A 87 -9.35 2.54 -21.65
C ILE A 87 -9.57 3.15 -20.25
N PRO A 88 -9.44 4.48 -20.08
CA PRO A 88 -9.51 5.11 -18.76
C PRO A 88 -10.69 4.73 -17.86
N PRO A 89 -11.96 4.64 -18.35
CA PRO A 89 -13.08 4.30 -17.47
C PRO A 89 -13.05 2.85 -17.00
N VAL A 90 -12.51 1.93 -17.82
CA VAL A 90 -12.33 0.52 -17.44
C VAL A 90 -11.20 0.39 -16.43
N TYR A 91 -10.11 1.14 -16.62
CA TYR A 91 -9.01 1.19 -15.66
C TYR A 91 -9.49 1.72 -14.30
N GLU A 92 -10.20 2.85 -14.29
CA GLU A 92 -10.76 3.45 -13.09
C GLU A 92 -11.66 2.46 -12.33
N ALA A 93 -12.62 1.82 -13.01
CA ALA A 93 -13.50 0.84 -12.39
C ALA A 93 -12.72 -0.34 -11.77
N ARG A 94 -11.69 -0.84 -12.46
CA ARG A 94 -10.84 -1.93 -11.94
C ARG A 94 -10.04 -1.52 -10.70
N ILE A 95 -9.51 -0.31 -10.68
CA ILE A 95 -8.78 0.24 -9.53
C ILE A 95 -9.71 0.42 -8.34
N LEU A 96 -10.93 0.92 -8.55
CA LEU A 96 -11.94 1.06 -7.49
C LEU A 96 -12.35 -0.31 -6.92
N LEU A 97 -12.59 -1.30 -7.78
CA LEU A 97 -12.90 -2.67 -7.35
C LEU A 97 -11.75 -3.28 -6.54
N ALA A 98 -10.50 -3.07 -6.96
CA ALA A 98 -9.33 -3.54 -6.21
C ALA A 98 -9.20 -2.84 -4.85
N ALA A 99 -9.53 -1.55 -4.76
CA ALA A 99 -9.55 -0.83 -3.49
C ALA A 99 -10.61 -1.37 -2.54
N LEU A 100 -11.82 -1.63 -3.04
CA LEU A 100 -12.90 -2.25 -2.26
C LEU A 100 -12.50 -3.65 -1.78
N ASP A 101 -11.96 -4.51 -2.67
CA ASP A 101 -11.52 -5.87 -2.29
C ASP A 101 -10.37 -5.83 -1.28
N TYR A 102 -9.42 -4.91 -1.43
CA TYR A 102 -8.32 -4.75 -0.48
C TYR A 102 -8.83 -4.32 0.89
N ASN A 103 -9.68 -3.29 0.94
CA ASN A 103 -10.20 -2.74 2.20
C ASN A 103 -11.07 -3.76 2.95
N HIS A 104 -11.88 -4.53 2.23
CA HIS A 104 -12.67 -5.61 2.83
C HIS A 104 -11.78 -6.72 3.44
N HIS A 105 -10.56 -6.90 2.92
CA HIS A 105 -9.68 -8.02 3.28
C HIS A 105 -8.40 -7.66 4.03
N SER A 106 -8.15 -6.38 4.30
CA SER A 106 -6.93 -5.88 4.96
C SER A 106 -6.81 -6.41 6.39
N HIS A 107 -7.93 -6.39 7.12
CA HIS A 107 -8.04 -6.76 8.53
C HIS A 107 -8.47 -8.22 8.77
N ARG A 108 -8.35 -9.10 7.76
CA ARG A 108 -8.62 -10.52 7.93
C ARG A 108 -7.81 -11.11 9.09
N GLU A 109 -8.51 -11.88 9.91
CA GLU A 109 -7.93 -12.60 11.02
C GLU A 109 -6.90 -13.64 10.57
N VAL A 110 -6.06 -14.04 11.51
CA VAL A 110 -5.15 -15.17 11.33
C VAL A 110 -5.93 -16.47 11.40
N LYS A 111 -5.56 -17.41 10.53
CA LYS A 111 -6.15 -18.73 10.46
C LYS A 111 -5.73 -19.54 11.68
N ARG A 112 -6.72 -20.02 12.45
CA ARG A 112 -6.51 -20.85 13.63
C ARG A 112 -6.85 -22.32 13.34
N ARG A 113 -6.19 -23.23 14.04
CA ARG A 113 -6.51 -24.66 14.07
C ARG A 113 -7.63 -24.93 15.07
N ALA A 114 -8.15 -26.16 15.08
CA ALA A 114 -9.20 -26.59 16.02
C ALA A 114 -8.79 -26.47 17.50
N ASP A 115 -7.48 -26.54 17.78
CA ASP A 115 -6.89 -26.35 19.11
C ASP A 115 -6.67 -24.87 19.49
N GLY A 116 -7.07 -23.92 18.63
CA GLY A 116 -6.88 -22.47 18.83
C GLY A 116 -5.51 -21.92 18.42
N SER A 117 -4.54 -22.79 18.07
CA SER A 117 -3.20 -22.38 17.65
C SER A 117 -3.18 -21.73 16.25
N ILE A 118 -2.25 -20.80 16.02
CA ILE A 118 -2.13 -20.06 14.75
C ILE A 118 -1.45 -20.94 13.69
N GLN A 119 -1.97 -20.93 12.46
CA GLN A 119 -1.33 -21.56 11.32
C GLN A 119 -0.25 -20.63 10.73
N TYR A 120 0.91 -21.21 10.44
CA TYR A 120 2.05 -20.49 9.86
C TYR A 120 2.55 -21.18 8.61
N HIS A 121 3.19 -20.39 7.74
CA HIS A 121 3.99 -20.89 6.63
C HIS A 121 5.39 -20.29 6.66
N LYS A 122 6.36 -21.02 6.10
CA LYS A 122 7.77 -20.62 6.06
C LYS A 122 8.09 -19.98 4.72
N ILE A 123 8.69 -18.80 4.74
CA ILE A 123 9.16 -18.09 3.53
C ILE A 123 10.67 -17.93 3.63
N PHE A 124 11.40 -18.41 2.61
CA PHE A 124 12.83 -18.17 2.52
C PHE A 124 13.11 -16.81 1.87
N ASN A 125 13.77 -15.91 2.59
CA ASN A 125 14.18 -14.62 2.03
C ASN A 125 15.55 -14.76 1.36
N LYS A 126 15.58 -14.76 0.03
CA LYS A 126 16.82 -14.92 -0.76
C LYS A 126 17.88 -13.86 -0.46
N LYS A 127 17.50 -12.60 -0.23
CA LYS A 127 18.43 -11.48 0.01
C LYS A 127 19.16 -11.61 1.35
N SER A 128 18.44 -12.00 2.40
CA SER A 128 19.00 -12.18 3.75
C SER A 128 19.46 -13.61 4.03
N ARG A 129 19.18 -14.57 3.13
CA ARG A 129 19.44 -16.00 3.27
C ARG A 129 18.86 -16.63 4.55
N CYS A 130 17.77 -16.04 5.06
CA CYS A 130 17.12 -16.48 6.29
C CYS A 130 15.69 -16.96 6.02
N TRP A 131 15.25 -17.95 6.79
CA TRP A 131 13.85 -18.35 6.86
C TRP A 131 13.07 -17.36 7.73
N ARG A 132 11.87 -17.00 7.30
CA ARG A 132 10.90 -16.24 8.09
C ARG A 132 9.63 -17.05 8.26
N LEU A 133 9.03 -16.94 9.43
CA LEU A 133 7.72 -17.50 9.73
C LEU A 133 6.67 -16.41 9.48
N CYS A 134 5.63 -16.72 8.72
CA CYS A 134 4.52 -15.81 8.44
C CYS A 134 3.21 -16.47 8.84
N SER A 135 2.33 -15.72 9.53
CA SER A 135 0.99 -16.19 9.89
C SER A 135 0.10 -16.25 8.67
N GLU A 136 -0.61 -17.35 8.49
CA GLU A 136 -1.60 -17.48 7.42
C GLU A 136 -2.89 -16.75 7.81
N LYS A 137 -3.47 -15.96 6.91
CA LYS A 137 -4.78 -15.31 7.13
C LYS A 137 -5.91 -16.22 6.66
N VAL A 138 -7.10 -16.05 7.24
CA VAL A 138 -8.31 -16.76 6.79
C VAL A 138 -8.56 -16.49 5.30
N ALA A 139 -9.19 -17.43 4.60
CA ALA A 139 -9.53 -17.30 3.18
C ALA A 139 -10.35 -16.02 2.91
N LYS A 140 -10.25 -15.48 1.70
CA LYS A 140 -11.06 -14.33 1.29
C LYS A 140 -12.53 -14.72 1.19
N GLY A 141 -13.41 -13.81 1.62
CA GLY A 141 -14.86 -13.95 1.50
C GLY A 141 -15.40 -12.88 0.56
N TYR A 142 -16.39 -13.23 -0.25
CA TYR A 142 -16.93 -12.34 -1.29
C TYR A 142 -18.40 -11.99 -1.07
N SER A 143 -18.88 -12.06 0.18
CA SER A 143 -20.28 -11.77 0.55
C SER A 143 -20.71 -10.34 0.21
N TYR A 144 -19.76 -9.39 0.24
CA TYR A 144 -20.02 -7.98 -0.11
C TYR A 144 -20.29 -7.76 -1.61
N ILE A 145 -19.92 -8.71 -2.48
CA ILE A 145 -20.12 -8.55 -3.93
C ILE A 145 -21.63 -8.54 -4.27
N PRO A 146 -22.44 -9.53 -3.85
CA PRO A 146 -23.90 -9.48 -4.01
C PRO A 146 -24.55 -8.20 -3.47
N GLU A 147 -24.06 -7.67 -2.34
CA GLU A 147 -24.56 -6.42 -1.76
C GLU A 147 -24.31 -5.24 -2.68
N ILE A 148 -23.09 -5.08 -3.20
CA ILE A 148 -22.74 -4.03 -4.16
C ILE A 148 -23.59 -4.17 -5.44
N GLN A 149 -23.75 -5.39 -5.95
CA GLN A 149 -24.58 -5.64 -7.14
C GLN A 149 -26.03 -5.23 -6.90
N THR A 150 -26.59 -5.57 -5.74
CA THR A 150 -27.95 -5.19 -5.34
C THR A 150 -28.10 -3.67 -5.24
N MET A 151 -27.13 -2.99 -4.64
CA MET A 151 -27.11 -1.52 -4.55
C MET A 151 -27.09 -0.87 -5.93
N ILE A 152 -26.27 -1.38 -6.87
CA ILE A 152 -26.20 -0.87 -8.25
C ILE A 152 -27.56 -1.03 -8.95
N VAL A 153 -28.19 -2.19 -8.83
CA VAL A 153 -29.51 -2.45 -9.44
C VAL A 153 -30.57 -1.53 -8.85
N ASN A 154 -30.65 -1.43 -7.52
CA ASN A 154 -31.62 -0.55 -6.84
C ASN A 154 -31.42 0.92 -7.19
N GLN A 155 -30.17 1.39 -7.24
CA GLN A 155 -29.85 2.75 -7.66
C GLN A 155 -30.30 3.01 -9.11
N HIS A 156 -30.20 2.01 -9.99
CA HIS A 156 -30.66 2.15 -11.37
C HIS A 156 -32.19 2.20 -11.47
N LEU A 157 -32.89 1.30 -10.76
CA LEU A 157 -34.36 1.25 -10.75
C LEU A 157 -34.98 2.56 -10.23
N THR A 158 -34.34 3.18 -9.24
CA THR A 158 -34.82 4.44 -8.61
C THR A 158 -34.45 5.70 -9.39
N SER A 159 -33.35 5.67 -10.15
CA SER A 159 -32.75 6.82 -10.84
C SER A 159 -33.65 7.45 -11.92
N LYS A 160 -34.64 6.72 -12.47
CA LYS A 160 -35.46 7.10 -13.66
C LYS A 160 -34.65 7.50 -14.91
N LYS A 161 -33.31 7.46 -14.87
CA LYS A 161 -32.41 7.70 -16.00
C LYS A 161 -31.98 6.36 -16.60
N GLY A 162 -32.15 6.21 -17.91
CA GLY A 162 -31.63 5.05 -18.65
C GLY A 162 -30.10 4.99 -18.65
N LEU A 163 -29.55 3.84 -19.06
CA LEU A 163 -28.11 3.67 -19.23
C LEU A 163 -27.57 4.77 -20.18
N PRO A 164 -26.57 5.58 -19.75
CA PRO A 164 -26.06 6.64 -20.60
C PRO A 164 -25.41 6.03 -21.85
N ARG A 165 -26.00 6.30 -23.01
CA ARG A 165 -25.53 5.81 -24.32
C ARG A 165 -24.18 6.42 -24.72
N ARG A 166 -23.81 7.56 -24.13
CA ARG A 166 -22.52 8.24 -24.28
C ARG A 166 -22.05 8.77 -22.93
N TYR A 167 -20.85 8.39 -22.53
CA TYR A 167 -20.21 8.90 -21.31
C TYR A 167 -19.61 10.28 -21.60
N LYS A 168 -20.09 11.33 -20.92
CA LYS A 168 -19.41 12.64 -20.99
C LYS A 168 -18.08 12.53 -20.25
N LEU A 169 -16.98 12.91 -20.91
CA LEU A 169 -15.66 12.95 -20.28
C LEU A 169 -15.69 13.95 -19.13
N ARG A 170 -15.24 13.51 -17.94
CA ARG A 170 -15.07 14.38 -16.78
C ARG A 170 -14.08 15.51 -17.09
N PRO A 171 -14.17 16.68 -16.43
CA PRO A 171 -13.27 17.80 -16.67
C PRO A 171 -11.77 17.44 -16.64
N GLU A 172 -11.40 16.56 -15.73
CA GLU A 172 -10.05 16.06 -15.46
C GLU A 172 -9.65 14.82 -16.27
N ASP A 173 -10.49 14.33 -17.19
CA ASP A 173 -10.17 13.14 -17.98
C ASP A 173 -9.02 13.44 -18.96
N PRO A 174 -7.91 12.68 -18.93
CA PRO A 174 -6.74 12.97 -19.75
C PRO A 174 -7.02 12.90 -21.25
N ARG A 175 -8.07 12.18 -21.67
CA ARG A 175 -8.49 12.12 -23.08
C ARG A 175 -9.01 13.47 -23.59
N ARG A 176 -9.37 14.41 -22.72
CA ARG A 176 -9.79 15.76 -23.11
C ARG A 176 -8.65 16.61 -23.66
N TYR A 177 -7.41 16.33 -23.26
CA TYR A 177 -6.25 17.11 -23.69
C TYR A 177 -5.80 16.79 -25.12
N GLY A 178 -6.41 15.80 -25.78
CA GLY A 178 -6.04 15.41 -27.14
C GLY A 178 -4.61 14.88 -27.23
N LEU A 179 -3.95 15.12 -28.35
CA LEU A 179 -2.56 14.70 -28.57
C LEU A 179 -1.62 15.55 -27.70
N LEU A 180 -0.92 14.91 -26.76
CA LEU A 180 -0.02 15.58 -25.81
C LEU A 180 1.34 15.97 -26.41
N SER A 181 1.55 15.80 -27.71
CA SER A 181 2.85 16.10 -28.35
C SER A 181 3.21 17.58 -28.29
N GLY A 182 2.21 18.47 -28.24
CA GLY A 182 2.42 19.92 -28.36
C GLY A 182 2.90 20.37 -29.75
N VAL A 183 3.18 19.43 -30.65
CA VAL A 183 3.61 19.64 -32.03
C VAL A 183 2.55 19.01 -32.94
N PRO A 184 2.14 19.67 -34.05
CA PRO A 184 1.26 19.06 -35.03
C PRO A 184 1.85 17.73 -35.51
N ALA A 185 0.97 16.75 -35.75
CA ALA A 185 1.39 15.49 -36.34
C ALA A 185 1.98 15.77 -37.74
N PRO A 186 3.17 15.23 -38.09
CA PRO A 186 3.69 15.28 -39.45
C PRO A 186 2.71 14.66 -40.44
N SER A 187 2.83 15.02 -41.72
CA SER A 187 1.94 14.47 -42.74
C SER A 187 2.17 12.96 -42.92
N THR A 188 1.17 12.26 -43.44
CA THR A 188 1.29 10.82 -43.75
C THR A 188 2.47 10.57 -44.70
N GLU A 189 2.67 11.45 -45.69
CA GLU A 189 3.75 11.38 -46.67
C GLU A 189 5.14 11.54 -46.01
N GLU A 190 5.28 12.51 -45.10
CA GLU A 190 6.52 12.71 -44.33
C GLU A 190 6.84 11.47 -43.47
N LEU A 191 5.83 10.91 -42.81
CA LEU A 191 6.00 9.70 -41.99
C LEU A 191 6.37 8.48 -42.83
N LEU A 192 5.79 8.33 -44.03
CA LEU A 192 6.12 7.26 -44.97
C LEU A 192 7.57 7.37 -45.48
N GLN A 193 8.07 8.59 -45.72
CA GLN A 193 9.44 8.82 -46.16
C GLN A 193 10.47 8.51 -45.06
N HIS A 194 10.12 8.75 -43.79
CA HIS A 194 10.95 8.45 -42.63
C HIS A 194 10.87 6.99 -42.15
N LEU A 195 9.91 6.20 -42.67
CA LEU A 195 9.70 4.81 -42.30
C LEU A 195 10.82 3.92 -42.88
N ARG A 196 12.00 3.94 -42.26
CA ARG A 196 13.06 2.96 -42.57
C ARG A 196 12.61 1.58 -42.09
N THR A 197 12.46 0.65 -43.02
CA THR A 197 12.03 -0.74 -42.76
C THR A 197 12.89 -1.38 -41.68
N ARG A 198 12.32 -1.59 -40.50
CA ARG A 198 12.91 -2.51 -39.52
C ARG A 198 12.46 -3.92 -39.91
N GLY A 199 13.23 -4.52 -40.80
CA GLY A 199 13.03 -5.90 -41.29
C GLY A 199 12.24 -5.96 -42.59
N ASP A 200 12.77 -6.76 -43.52
CA ASP A 200 12.15 -7.29 -44.74
C ASP A 200 12.12 -6.48 -46.03
N GLY A 201 12.73 -5.30 -46.13
CA GLY A 201 13.13 -4.71 -47.42
C GLY A 201 12.04 -4.54 -48.49
N LYS A 202 10.76 -4.71 -48.15
CA LYS A 202 9.63 -4.54 -49.06
C LYS A 202 9.10 -3.12 -48.94
N THR A 203 9.03 -2.43 -50.07
CA THR A 203 8.30 -1.18 -50.22
C THR A 203 6.82 -1.42 -49.94
N LEU A 204 6.18 -0.46 -49.25
CA LEU A 204 4.73 -0.48 -49.04
C LEU A 204 4.00 -0.48 -50.39
N PRO A 205 2.81 -1.12 -50.50
CA PRO A 205 2.03 -1.07 -51.73
C PRO A 205 1.70 0.38 -52.07
N GLN A 206 2.13 0.82 -53.25
CA GLN A 206 1.69 2.09 -53.81
C GLN A 206 0.23 1.92 -54.25
N THR A 207 -0.65 2.78 -53.74
CA THR A 207 -2.04 2.91 -54.18
C THR A 207 -2.11 3.43 -55.61
#